data_AF-A0A511CXJ4-F1
#
_entry.id   AF-A0A511CXJ4-F1
#
_cell.length_a   1.000
_cell.length_b   1.000
_cell.length_c   1.000
_cell.angle_alpha   90.00
_cell.angle_beta   90.00
_cell.angle_gamma   90.00
#
_symmetry.space_group_name_H-M   'P 1'
#
loop_
_entity.id
_entity.type
_entity.pdbx_description
1 polymer ?
#
loop_
_entity_poly.entity_id
_entity_poly.type
_entity_poly.pdbx_seq_one_letter_code
_entity_poly.pdbx_strand_id
1 'polypeptide(L)'
;MRYCDVAIPLGHTWSSPFAKWQGTLADLSTVDVATAVTARALADRRVDPAWFAGIVFGWTVPQPDIFYGAPTLAARLGATGISGPMVSQACATSVAALHAAAGAVAAGAGPQLVVTADRISNGRCSAGPRPAGRAARRSPRTGCSTASSGTRGRVRGCSTPPRRSPRRWAPPVRSSTI
;
A
#
# COMPACT_ATOMS: atom_id res chain seq x y z
N MET A 1 -9.85 -5.81 28.39
CA MET A 1 -10.10 -7.27 28.22
C MET A 1 -8.74 -7.95 28.06
N ARG A 2 -8.54 -9.12 28.69
CA ARG A 2 -7.30 -9.90 28.62
C ARG A 2 -7.62 -11.26 27.98
N TYR A 3 -6.78 -11.71 27.05
CA TYR A 3 -6.87 -13.05 26.47
C TYR A 3 -5.86 -13.96 27.17
N CYS A 4 -6.33 -15.06 27.76
CA CYS A 4 -5.47 -15.99 28.51
C CYS A 4 -5.00 -17.19 27.68
N ASP A 5 -5.73 -17.52 26.62
CA ASP A 5 -5.48 -18.69 25.78
C ASP A 5 -5.45 -18.32 24.28
N VAL A 6 -4.76 -17.21 23.98
CA VAL A 6 -4.53 -16.75 22.60
C VAL A 6 -3.08 -16.30 22.50
N ALA A 7 -2.38 -16.73 21.46
CA ALA A 7 -0.99 -16.38 21.23
C ALA A 7 -0.77 -15.87 19.80
N ILE A 8 0.19 -14.97 19.64
CA ILE A 8 0.71 -14.54 18.34
C ILE A 8 2.01 -15.31 18.08
N PRO A 9 2.05 -16.23 17.11
CA PRO A 9 3.27 -16.99 16.83
C PRO A 9 4.29 -16.09 16.12
N LEU A 10 5.28 -15.58 16.85
CA LEU A 10 6.24 -14.60 16.33
C LEU A 10 7.01 -15.08 15.09
N GLY A 11 7.26 -16.40 14.96
CA GLY A 11 7.86 -17.01 13.78
C GLY A 11 7.02 -16.87 12.50
N HIS A 12 5.73 -16.57 12.63
CA HIS A 12 4.79 -16.32 11.54
C HIS A 12 4.44 -14.84 11.42
N THR A 13 5.32 -13.94 11.86
CA THR A 13 5.20 -12.52 11.55
C THR A 13 6.06 -12.17 10.33
N TRP A 14 5.58 -11.22 9.51
CA TRP A 14 6.30 -10.73 8.33
C TRP A 14 5.86 -9.30 7.99
N SER A 15 6.62 -8.64 7.14
CA SER A 15 6.22 -7.37 6.52
C SER A 15 6.79 -7.28 5.11
N SER A 16 6.20 -6.41 4.28
CA SER A 16 6.92 -5.93 3.10
C SER A 16 8.08 -5.03 3.52
N PRO A 17 9.04 -4.76 2.63
CA PRO A 17 9.88 -3.57 2.76
C PRO A 17 9.03 -2.30 2.78
N PHE A 18 9.53 -1.24 3.43
CA PHE A 18 8.92 0.07 3.37
C PHE A 18 9.33 0.78 2.06
N ALA A 19 8.33 1.14 1.24
CA ALA A 19 8.55 1.96 0.06
C ALA A 19 8.36 3.45 0.40
N LYS A 20 9.19 4.31 -0.19
CA LYS A 20 9.04 5.76 -0.08
C LYS A 20 7.68 6.19 -0.65
N TRP A 21 7.09 7.24 -0.08
CA TRP A 21 5.90 7.89 -0.63
C TRP A 21 6.14 8.29 -2.09
N GLN A 22 5.18 7.99 -2.97
CA GLN A 22 5.30 8.16 -4.43
C GLN A 22 6.51 7.41 -5.04
N GLY A 23 6.92 6.29 -4.43
CA GLY A 23 8.02 5.44 -4.88
C GLY A 23 7.58 4.22 -5.70
N THR A 24 8.35 3.14 -5.63
CA THR A 24 8.22 1.94 -6.48
C THR A 24 6.88 1.20 -6.37
N LEU A 25 6.15 1.35 -5.25
CA LEU A 25 4.85 0.72 -5.03
C LEU A 25 3.67 1.70 -5.17
N ALA A 26 3.91 2.93 -5.66
CA ALA A 26 2.89 3.99 -5.67
C ALA A 26 1.65 3.64 -6.51
N ASP A 27 1.83 2.87 -7.58
CA ASP A 27 0.77 2.55 -8.54
C ASP A 27 0.16 1.15 -8.35
N LEU A 28 0.71 0.34 -7.43
CA LEU A 28 0.21 -1.02 -7.17
C LEU A 28 -0.98 -1.03 -6.22
N SER A 29 -1.94 -1.93 -6.42
CA SER A 29 -3.03 -2.10 -5.46
C SER A 29 -2.50 -2.61 -4.12
N THR A 30 -3.06 -2.10 -3.02
CA THR A 30 -2.76 -2.59 -1.67
C THR A 30 -3.07 -4.08 -1.54
N VAL A 31 -4.16 -4.56 -2.18
CA VAL A 31 -4.54 -5.98 -2.13
C VAL A 31 -3.55 -6.84 -2.94
N ASP A 32 -3.03 -6.34 -4.07
CA ASP A 32 -2.03 -7.07 -4.87
C ASP A 32 -0.72 -7.22 -4.09
N VAL A 33 -0.23 -6.14 -3.48
CA VAL A 33 0.98 -6.16 -2.65
C VAL A 33 0.78 -7.08 -1.44
N ALA A 34 -0.36 -6.97 -0.75
CA ALA A 34 -0.69 -7.84 0.37
C ALA A 34 -0.73 -9.33 -0.03
N THR A 35 -1.31 -9.63 -1.20
CA THR A 35 -1.36 -10.99 -1.76
C THR A 35 0.05 -11.52 -1.99
N ALA A 36 0.89 -10.78 -2.72
CA ALA A 36 2.23 -11.23 -3.07
C ALA A 36 3.13 -11.43 -1.84
N VAL A 37 3.08 -10.50 -0.89
CA VAL A 37 3.88 -10.54 0.34
C VAL A 37 3.41 -11.67 1.25
N THR A 38 2.09 -11.86 1.41
CA THR A 38 1.53 -12.92 2.25
C THR A 38 1.77 -14.30 1.62
N ALA A 39 1.55 -14.47 0.32
CA ALA A 39 1.80 -15.73 -0.37
C ALA A 39 3.26 -16.18 -0.21
N ARG A 40 4.21 -15.26 -0.39
CA ARG A 40 5.64 -15.53 -0.13
C ARG A 40 5.88 -15.91 1.33
N ALA A 41 5.34 -15.15 2.28
CA ALA A 41 5.57 -15.40 3.70
C ALA A 41 5.04 -16.77 4.15
N LEU A 42 3.88 -17.19 3.64
CA LEU A 42 3.30 -18.51 3.90
C LEU A 42 4.14 -19.62 3.25
N ALA A 43 4.55 -19.43 1.98
CA ALA A 43 5.38 -20.40 1.27
C ALA A 43 6.75 -20.61 1.95
N ASP A 44 7.44 -19.51 2.33
CA ASP A 44 8.74 -19.55 3.02
C ASP A 44 8.64 -20.32 4.36
N ARG A 45 7.45 -20.33 4.98
CA ARG A 45 7.16 -21.01 6.26
C ARG A 45 6.45 -22.34 6.09
N ARG A 46 6.19 -22.77 4.84
CA ARG A 46 5.44 -23.99 4.50
C ARG A 46 4.07 -24.06 5.19
N VAL A 47 3.38 -22.92 5.28
CA VAL A 47 2.02 -22.85 5.84
C VAL A 47 1.03 -22.98 4.70
N ASP A 48 0.15 -23.98 4.78
CA ASP A 48 -0.99 -24.12 3.89
C ASP A 48 -2.03 -23.02 4.21
N PRO A 49 -2.40 -22.16 3.25
CA PRO A 49 -3.48 -21.18 3.41
C PRO A 49 -4.81 -21.78 3.88
N ALA A 50 -5.10 -23.06 3.55
CA ALA A 50 -6.31 -23.75 3.98
C ALA A 50 -6.35 -24.05 5.50
N TRP A 51 -5.24 -23.90 6.21
CA TRP A 51 -5.17 -24.08 7.66
C TRP A 51 -5.89 -22.99 8.46
N PHE A 52 -6.07 -21.81 7.87
CA PHE A 52 -6.74 -20.69 8.54
C PHE A 52 -8.25 -20.87 8.53
N ALA A 53 -8.89 -20.58 9.67
CA ALA A 53 -10.35 -20.61 9.83
C ALA A 53 -11.02 -19.26 9.52
N GLY A 54 -10.23 -18.18 9.38
CA GLY A 54 -10.71 -16.84 9.10
C GLY A 54 -9.59 -15.86 8.78
N ILE A 55 -9.96 -14.70 8.25
CA ILE A 55 -9.01 -13.63 7.92
C ILE A 55 -9.50 -12.29 8.48
N VAL A 56 -8.60 -11.53 9.08
CA VAL A 56 -8.82 -10.12 9.42
C VAL A 56 -7.96 -9.26 8.51
N PHE A 57 -8.60 -8.38 7.73
CA PHE A 57 -7.90 -7.51 6.80
C PHE A 57 -7.98 -6.05 7.21
N GLY A 58 -6.83 -5.45 7.53
CA GLY A 58 -6.71 -4.06 7.94
C GLY A 58 -6.26 -3.12 6.83
N TRP A 59 -6.89 -1.97 6.69
CA TRP A 59 -6.52 -0.92 5.73
C TRP A 59 -6.91 0.45 6.29
N THR A 60 -6.24 1.55 5.91
CA THR A 60 -6.62 2.91 6.34
C THR A 60 -6.98 3.83 5.19
N VAL A 61 -6.37 3.65 4.02
CA VAL A 61 -6.68 4.43 2.81
C VAL A 61 -7.58 3.62 1.86
N PRO A 62 -8.81 4.08 1.56
CA PRO A 62 -9.69 3.37 0.63
C PRO A 62 -9.10 3.30 -0.78
N GLN A 63 -9.32 2.17 -1.46
CA GLN A 63 -8.92 1.94 -2.85
C GLN A 63 -10.07 1.31 -3.64
N PRO A 64 -10.04 1.35 -4.98
CA PRO A 64 -10.95 0.55 -5.78
C PRO A 64 -10.98 -0.90 -5.29
N ASP A 65 -12.18 -1.47 -5.21
CA ASP A 65 -12.44 -2.86 -4.80
C ASP A 65 -12.04 -3.23 -3.37
N ILE A 66 -11.61 -2.26 -2.54
CA ILE A 66 -11.23 -2.52 -1.15
C ILE A 66 -12.39 -3.07 -0.31
N PHE A 67 -13.63 -2.81 -0.71
CA PHE A 67 -14.84 -3.31 -0.04
C PHE A 67 -14.83 -4.84 0.13
N TYR A 68 -14.28 -5.57 -0.85
CA TYR A 68 -14.15 -7.03 -0.82
C TYR A 68 -12.74 -7.50 -0.46
N GLY A 69 -11.93 -6.67 0.21
CA GLY A 69 -10.50 -6.93 0.43
C GLY A 69 -10.20 -8.27 1.12
N ALA A 70 -10.87 -8.58 2.23
CA ALA A 70 -10.69 -9.82 2.99
C ALA A 70 -11.00 -11.09 2.15
N PRO A 71 -12.21 -11.24 1.57
CA PRO A 71 -12.51 -12.41 0.75
C PRO A 71 -11.68 -12.47 -0.54
N THR A 72 -11.32 -11.32 -1.13
CA THR A 72 -10.44 -11.26 -2.31
C THR A 72 -9.03 -11.76 -1.98
N LEU A 73 -8.47 -11.31 -0.86
CA LEU A 73 -7.16 -11.74 -0.40
C LEU A 73 -7.15 -13.23 -0.08
N ALA A 74 -8.14 -13.73 0.67
CA ALA A 74 -8.26 -15.15 0.99
C ALA A 74 -8.34 -16.02 -0.28
N ALA A 75 -9.20 -15.66 -1.23
CA ALA A 75 -9.34 -16.38 -2.50
C ALA A 75 -8.03 -16.42 -3.30
N ARG A 76 -7.31 -15.28 -3.39
CA ARG A 76 -6.03 -15.20 -4.11
C ARG A 76 -4.89 -15.95 -3.43
N LEU A 77 -4.96 -16.15 -2.12
CA LEU A 77 -4.02 -16.98 -1.37
C LEU A 77 -4.35 -18.47 -1.47
N GLY A 78 -5.47 -18.87 -2.07
CA GLY A 78 -5.92 -20.26 -2.09
C GLY A 78 -6.67 -20.71 -0.83
N ALA A 79 -6.91 -19.80 0.12
CA ALA A 79 -7.78 -20.03 1.27
C ALA A 79 -9.24 -19.76 0.88
N THR A 80 -9.74 -20.49 -0.12
CA THR A 80 -11.10 -20.29 -0.63
C THR A 80 -12.12 -20.71 0.42
N GLY A 81 -13.15 -19.88 0.66
CA GLY A 81 -14.24 -20.18 1.60
C GLY A 81 -14.12 -19.51 2.97
N ILE A 82 -12.98 -18.88 3.29
CA ILE A 82 -12.85 -18.04 4.49
C ILE A 82 -12.98 -16.54 4.16
N SER A 83 -13.44 -15.79 5.13
CA SER A 83 -13.53 -14.33 5.11
C SER A 83 -13.39 -13.82 6.55
N GLY A 84 -13.57 -12.52 6.75
CA GLY A 84 -13.70 -11.95 8.08
C GLY A 84 -13.66 -10.42 8.07
N PRO A 85 -13.46 -9.81 9.24
CA PRO A 85 -13.67 -8.38 9.39
C PRO A 85 -12.63 -7.56 8.63
N MET A 86 -13.13 -6.48 8.01
CA MET A 86 -12.34 -5.41 7.44
C MET A 86 -12.15 -4.33 8.51
N VAL A 87 -10.93 -4.09 8.97
CA VAL A 87 -10.65 -3.18 10.09
C VAL A 87 -9.97 -1.92 9.59
N SER A 88 -10.50 -0.75 9.98
CA SER A 88 -9.90 0.54 9.66
C SER A 88 -10.03 1.49 10.85
N GLN A 89 -8.94 1.70 11.58
CA GLN A 89 -8.86 2.55 12.77
C GLN A 89 -7.59 3.42 12.75
N ALA A 90 -7.28 3.99 11.58
CA ALA A 90 -6.07 4.81 11.35
C ALA A 90 -4.81 4.12 11.92
N CYS A 91 -4.02 4.82 12.73
CA CYS A 91 -2.80 4.29 13.35
C CYS A 91 -3.02 3.07 14.26
N ALA A 92 -4.26 2.85 14.76
CA ALA A 92 -4.60 1.72 15.61
C ALA A 92 -5.08 0.48 14.83
N THR A 93 -5.03 0.50 13.49
CA THR A 93 -5.58 -0.58 12.67
C THR A 93 -4.93 -1.94 12.93
N SER A 94 -3.61 -2.00 13.12
CA SER A 94 -2.91 -3.26 13.40
C SER A 94 -3.34 -3.88 14.73
N VAL A 95 -3.37 -3.08 15.80
CA VAL A 95 -3.79 -3.55 17.13
C VAL A 95 -5.28 -3.90 17.17
N ALA A 96 -6.13 -3.15 16.46
CA ALA A 96 -7.54 -3.46 16.33
C ALA A 96 -7.78 -4.75 15.54
N ALA A 97 -6.99 -5.01 14.50
CA ALA A 97 -7.07 -6.25 13.72
C ALA A 97 -6.65 -7.48 14.56
N LEU A 98 -5.56 -7.35 15.34
CA LEU A 98 -5.14 -8.39 16.29
C LEU A 98 -6.22 -8.63 17.37
N HIS A 99 -6.84 -7.56 17.87
CA HIS A 99 -7.92 -7.66 18.85
C HIS A 99 -9.13 -8.43 18.29
N ALA A 100 -9.54 -8.13 17.04
CA ALA A 100 -10.64 -8.84 16.37
C ALA A 100 -10.32 -10.33 16.18
N ALA A 101 -9.10 -10.65 15.74
CA ALA A 101 -8.64 -12.03 15.58
C ALA A 101 -8.60 -12.79 16.91
N ALA A 102 -8.06 -12.16 17.96
CA ALA A 102 -8.01 -12.74 19.30
C ALA A 102 -9.42 -12.98 19.87
N GLY A 103 -10.36 -12.08 19.61
CA GLY A 103 -11.77 -12.27 19.95
C GLY A 103 -12.38 -13.49 19.27
N ALA A 104 -12.11 -13.69 17.97
CA ALA A 104 -12.59 -14.86 17.24
C ALA A 104 -12.02 -16.18 17.81
N VAL A 105 -10.70 -16.23 18.04
CA VAL A 105 -10.05 -17.42 18.62
C VAL A 105 -10.58 -17.70 20.03
N ALA A 106 -10.70 -16.68 20.87
CA ALA A 106 -11.24 -16.82 22.22
C ALA A 106 -12.72 -17.28 22.24
N ALA A 107 -13.48 -17.01 21.16
CA ALA A 107 -14.84 -17.50 20.98
C ALA A 107 -14.91 -18.92 20.39
N GLY A 108 -13.78 -19.61 20.21
CA GLY A 108 -13.69 -20.98 19.71
C GLY A 108 -13.44 -21.12 18.20
N ALA A 109 -13.17 -20.02 17.50
CA ALA A 109 -12.72 -20.11 16.10
C ALA A 109 -11.30 -20.68 16.02
N GLY A 110 -10.97 -21.31 14.88
CA GLY A 110 -9.61 -21.77 14.60
C GLY A 110 -8.63 -20.63 14.30
N PRO A 111 -7.40 -20.96 13.83
CA PRO A 111 -6.34 -19.99 13.53
C PRO A 111 -6.79 -18.87 12.59
N GLN A 112 -6.44 -17.63 12.91
CA GLN A 112 -6.82 -16.45 12.13
C GLN A 112 -5.61 -15.88 11.38
N LEU A 113 -5.78 -15.59 10.10
CA LEU A 113 -4.81 -14.85 9.31
C LEU A 113 -5.05 -13.35 9.50
N VAL A 114 -4.08 -12.61 10.03
CA VAL A 114 -4.17 -11.16 10.20
C VAL A 114 -3.25 -10.47 9.20
N VAL A 115 -3.81 -9.71 8.27
CA VAL A 115 -3.04 -8.96 7.28
C VAL A 115 -3.47 -7.51 7.33
N THR A 116 -2.52 -6.60 7.49
CA THR A 116 -2.76 -5.17 7.34
C THR A 116 -1.92 -4.64 6.19
N ALA A 117 -2.52 -3.78 5.38
CA ALA A 117 -1.84 -3.24 4.21
C ALA A 117 -2.37 -1.83 3.90
N ASP A 118 -1.45 -0.95 3.49
CA ASP A 118 -1.79 0.42 3.12
C ASP A 118 -0.90 0.93 2.00
N ARG A 119 -1.47 1.80 1.16
CA ARG A 119 -0.75 2.60 0.18
C ARG A 119 -1.28 4.02 0.23
N ILE A 120 -0.48 4.85 0.88
CA ILE A 120 -0.73 6.27 1.11
C ILE A 120 -0.38 7.17 -0.09
N SER A 121 0.35 6.66 -1.09
CA SER A 121 0.84 7.46 -2.23
C SER A 121 -0.30 8.19 -2.95
N ASN A 122 -1.42 7.53 -3.23
CA ASN A 122 -2.51 8.05 -4.07
C ASN A 122 -3.87 8.18 -3.35
N GLY A 123 -3.86 8.30 -2.01
CA GLY A 123 -5.05 8.11 -1.16
C GLY A 123 -6.20 9.13 -1.27
N ARG A 124 -6.05 10.23 -2.01
CA ARG A 124 -7.07 11.30 -2.11
C ARG A 124 -7.97 11.23 -3.35
N CYS A 125 -7.87 10.18 -4.17
CA CYS A 125 -8.60 10.13 -5.45
C CYS A 125 -10.04 9.58 -5.37
N SER A 126 -10.61 9.34 -4.19
CA SER A 126 -12.03 8.99 -4.06
C SER A 126 -12.90 10.22 -4.31
N ALA A 127 -13.54 10.29 -5.47
CA ALA A 127 -14.54 11.32 -5.76
C ALA A 127 -15.73 11.15 -4.80
N GLY A 128 -16.07 12.19 -4.03
CA GLY A 128 -17.25 12.19 -3.18
C GLY A 128 -18.56 12.08 -3.97
N PRO A 129 -19.69 11.75 -3.33
CA PRO A 129 -20.98 11.75 -3.99
C PRO A 129 -21.23 13.15 -4.57
N ARG A 130 -21.53 13.19 -5.86
CA ARG A 130 -21.88 14.43 -6.56
C ARG A 130 -23.24 14.89 -6.00
N PRO A 131 -23.39 16.13 -5.50
CA PRO A 131 -24.69 16.62 -5.07
C PRO A 131 -25.66 16.56 -6.26
N ALA A 132 -26.82 15.95 -6.04
CA ALA A 132 -27.84 15.77 -7.06
C ALA A 132 -28.37 17.13 -7.51
N GLY A 133 -27.89 17.60 -8.66
CA GLY A 133 -28.31 18.87 -9.22
C GLY A 133 -27.45 19.25 -10.41
N ARG A 134 -28.04 19.10 -11.61
CA ARG A 134 -27.53 19.48 -12.95
C ARG A 134 -26.65 18.41 -13.61
N ALA A 135 -27.28 17.75 -14.59
CA ALA A 135 -26.65 16.88 -15.57
C ALA A 135 -25.42 17.60 -16.19
N ALA A 136 -24.27 16.93 -16.15
CA ALA A 136 -23.06 17.44 -16.79
C ALA A 136 -22.53 16.42 -17.78
N ARG A 137 -22.54 16.85 -19.05
CA ARG A 137 -21.64 16.51 -20.15
C ARG A 137 -20.42 15.70 -19.67
N ARG A 138 -20.20 14.52 -20.29
CA ARG A 138 -19.01 13.67 -20.12
C ARG A 138 -17.74 14.54 -20.23
N SER A 139 -17.11 14.84 -19.11
CA SER A 139 -15.70 15.21 -19.11
C SER A 139 -14.89 13.92 -19.25
N PRO A 140 -13.94 13.82 -20.20
CA PRO A 140 -13.12 12.63 -20.33
C PRO A 140 -12.26 12.49 -19.08
N ARG A 141 -12.26 11.27 -18.51
CA ARG A 141 -11.36 10.74 -17.47
C ARG A 141 -10.42 11.82 -16.91
N THR A 142 -10.79 12.43 -15.79
CA THR A 142 -9.81 13.05 -14.88
C THR A 142 -8.95 11.93 -14.31
N GLY A 143 -8.01 11.45 -15.12
CA GLY A 143 -6.83 10.76 -14.63
C GLY A 143 -6.11 11.72 -13.71
N CYS A 144 -5.76 11.22 -12.53
CA CYS A 144 -4.88 11.92 -11.61
C CYS A 144 -3.63 12.32 -12.39
N SER A 145 -3.35 13.61 -12.48
CA SER A 145 -2.05 14.07 -12.96
C SER A 145 -1.01 13.54 -12.00
N THR A 146 -0.31 12.47 -12.37
CA THR A 146 1.01 12.23 -11.80
C THR A 146 1.79 13.52 -12.07
N ALA A 147 2.21 14.18 -10.99
CA ALA A 147 3.10 15.32 -11.12
C ALA A 147 4.40 14.79 -11.72
N SER A 148 4.50 14.79 -13.04
CA SER A 148 5.72 14.54 -13.77
C SER A 148 6.72 15.61 -13.32
N SER A 149 7.76 15.17 -12.64
CA SER A 149 9.01 15.90 -12.51
C SER A 149 9.50 16.30 -13.90
N GLY A 150 9.30 17.56 -14.28
CA GLY A 150 9.68 18.04 -15.62
C GLY A 150 9.58 19.55 -15.76
N THR A 151 10.75 20.19 -15.80
CA THR A 151 11.00 21.59 -16.19
C THR A 151 10.49 22.70 -15.25
N ARG A 152 11.39 23.26 -14.43
CA ARG A 152 11.25 24.60 -13.84
C ARG A 152 11.07 25.60 -14.98
N GLY A 153 9.85 26.12 -15.15
CA GLY A 153 9.59 27.30 -15.97
C GLY A 153 10.43 28.47 -15.44
N ARG A 154 11.41 28.89 -16.22
CA ARG A 154 12.26 30.04 -15.95
C ARG A 154 11.40 31.30 -16.05
N VAL A 155 11.22 32.01 -14.95
CA VAL A 155 10.65 33.36 -14.94
C VAL A 155 11.51 34.24 -15.86
N ARG A 156 10.86 34.93 -16.81
CA ARG A 156 11.51 35.88 -17.73
C ARG A 156 12.05 37.05 -16.91
N GLY A 157 13.37 37.19 -16.86
CA GLY A 157 14.08 38.35 -16.33
C GLY A 157 14.98 38.95 -17.41
N CYS A 158 15.03 40.29 -17.46
CA CYS A 158 15.63 41.16 -18.46
C CYS A 158 16.91 40.68 -19.17
N SER A 159 16.95 40.98 -20.47
CA SER A 159 18.06 40.83 -21.39
C SER A 159 19.24 41.77 -21.08
N THR A 160 20.45 41.22 -21.00
CA THR A 160 21.73 41.96 -21.06
C THR A 160 22.59 41.33 -22.18
N PRO A 161 23.28 42.10 -23.04
CA PRO A 161 23.92 41.57 -24.26
C PRO A 161 25.26 40.86 -23.98
N PRO A 162 25.78 40.06 -24.94
CA PRO A 162 26.87 39.12 -24.69
C PRO A 162 28.25 39.77 -24.79
N ARG A 163 29.17 39.44 -23.87
CA ARG A 163 30.61 39.66 -24.04
C ARG A 163 31.29 38.37 -24.52
N ARG A 164 32.08 38.50 -25.59
CA ARG A 164 32.87 37.45 -26.23
C ARG A 164 34.04 36.98 -25.36
N SER A 165 34.38 35.70 -25.54
CA SER A 165 35.43 34.86 -24.93
C SER A 165 36.88 35.34 -25.14
N PRO A 166 37.89 34.74 -24.48
CA PRO A 166 38.51 33.55 -25.10
C PRO A 166 38.94 32.42 -24.13
N ARG A 167 38.65 31.19 -24.60
CA ARG A 167 39.44 29.94 -24.53
C ARG A 167 40.48 29.76 -23.39
N ARG A 168 40.32 28.69 -22.61
CA ARG A 168 41.42 27.74 -22.34
C ARG A 168 40.90 26.32 -22.20
N TRP A 169 41.73 25.40 -22.69
CA TRP A 169 41.50 24.00 -22.98
C TRP A 169 42.54 23.21 -22.15
N ALA A 170 42.15 22.15 -21.43
CA ALA A 170 42.96 20.97 -21.07
C ALA A 170 42.25 20.04 -20.06
N PRO A 171 42.60 18.73 -19.99
CA PRO A 171 41.65 17.61 -19.78
C PRO A 171 41.92 16.81 -18.45
N PRO A 172 41.39 15.58 -18.24
CA PRO A 172 41.03 15.03 -16.92
C PRO A 172 42.16 14.27 -16.20
N VAL A 173 42.00 14.05 -14.89
CA VAL A 173 42.81 13.07 -14.13
C VAL A 173 41.89 12.14 -13.33
N ARG A 174 42.00 10.84 -13.64
CA ARG A 174 41.55 9.69 -12.83
C ARG A 174 42.64 9.29 -11.83
N SER A 175 42.24 8.55 -10.79
CA SER A 175 42.96 7.56 -9.96
C SER A 175 42.69 7.85 -8.47
N SER A 176 41.99 7.01 -7.71
CA SER A 176 42.24 5.63 -7.22
C SER A 176 42.79 5.63 -5.79
N THR A 177 42.22 4.73 -4.96
CA THR A 177 42.75 4.18 -3.69
C THR A 177 42.66 5.14 -2.48
N ILE A 178 42.15 4.78 -1.30
CA ILE A 178 42.19 3.55 -0.49
C ILE A 178 40.80 3.20 0.05
#